data_AF-A0A3A6G9Z7-F1
#
_entry.id   AF-A0A3A6G9Z7-F1
#
_cell.length_a   1.000
_cell.length_b   1.000
_cell.length_c   1.000
_cell.angle_alpha   90.00
_cell.angle_beta   90.00
_cell.angle_gamma   90.00
#
_symmetry.space_group_name_H-M   'P 1'
#
loop_
_entity.id
_entity.type
_entity.pdbx_description
1 polymer ?
#
loop_
_entity_poly.entity_id
_entity_poly.type
_entity_poly.pdbx_seq_one_letter_code
_entity_poly.pdbx_strand_id
1 'polypeptide(L)'
;MMNSTEKSLPEKLSDDIIAYILEEQLQPKDKLPNESVLSEKMGAGRSSIREAMKLLASRNIVTIRQGSGTYVAASPGVVDDPLGFTFIDDKKKLTLDLLDVRFLLEPAIAEMAALHAEETDIRKISTLCDEVEALLLRGEDHTGKDIEFHTAIAMSSKNLVVPRLIPVINSSIPLFIQLTNNRLLHETIETHREITDAIAAHDTLRAKDAMYLHLVYNRRCLLDQKA
;
A
#
# COMPACT_ATOMS: atom_id res chain seq x y z
N MET A 1 -26.13 -0.07 25.62
CA MET A 1 -25.89 -1.52 25.86
C MET A 1 -25.18 -2.05 24.64
N MET A 2 -23.88 -2.30 24.72
CA MET A 2 -23.12 -2.93 23.64
C MET A 2 -23.46 -4.42 23.66
N ASN A 3 -24.15 -4.89 22.62
CA ASN A 3 -24.38 -6.31 22.40
C ASN A 3 -23.01 -6.92 22.09
N SER A 4 -22.39 -7.57 23.09
CA SER A 4 -21.22 -8.42 22.88
C SER A 4 -21.71 -9.68 22.18
N THR A 5 -21.82 -9.65 20.85
CA THR A 5 -22.02 -10.85 20.04
C THR A 5 -20.85 -11.78 20.29
N GLU A 6 -21.11 -12.90 20.96
CA GLU A 6 -20.12 -13.93 21.20
C GLU A 6 -19.59 -14.44 19.86
N LYS A 7 -18.26 -14.44 19.68
CA LYS A 7 -17.64 -14.93 18.44
C LYS A 7 -18.10 -16.36 18.16
N SER A 8 -18.54 -16.60 16.94
CA SER A 8 -18.86 -17.93 16.43
C SER A 8 -17.61 -18.83 16.46
N LEU A 9 -17.81 -20.15 16.48
CA LEU A 9 -16.70 -21.10 16.45
C LEU A 9 -15.76 -20.88 15.25
N PRO A 10 -16.24 -20.66 14.02
CA PRO A 10 -15.36 -20.33 12.90
C PRO A 10 -14.54 -19.05 13.10
N GLU A 11 -15.08 -18.01 13.74
CA GLU A 11 -14.33 -16.78 14.03
C GLU A 11 -13.24 -17.00 15.06
N LYS A 12 -13.51 -17.78 16.12
CA LYS A 12 -12.50 -18.18 17.11
C LYS A 12 -11.38 -18.98 16.43
N LEU A 13 -11.73 -19.95 15.58
CA LEU A 13 -10.77 -20.74 14.82
C LEU A 13 -9.97 -19.89 13.82
N SER A 14 -10.57 -18.87 13.21
CA SER A 14 -9.82 -17.93 12.37
C SER A 14 -8.75 -17.19 13.17
N ASP A 15 -9.05 -16.78 14.41
CA ASP A 15 -8.06 -16.15 15.30
C ASP A 15 -6.96 -17.13 15.70
N ASP A 16 -7.30 -18.39 16.02
CA ASP A 16 -6.33 -19.44 16.34
C ASP A 16 -5.39 -19.74 15.15
N ILE A 17 -5.91 -19.72 13.93
CA ILE A 17 -5.09 -19.91 12.71
C ILE A 17 -4.18 -18.70 12.48
N ILE A 18 -4.64 -17.47 12.78
CA ILE A 18 -3.78 -16.29 12.73
C ILE A 18 -2.66 -16.41 13.77
N ALA A 19 -2.98 -16.83 15.00
CA ALA A 19 -1.98 -17.08 16.03
C ALA A 19 -0.94 -18.11 15.57
N TYR A 20 -1.38 -19.23 14.98
CA TYR A 20 -0.51 -20.24 14.40
C TYR A 20 0.41 -19.67 13.30
N ILE A 21 -0.11 -18.85 12.37
CA ILE A 21 0.71 -18.21 11.32
C ILE A 21 1.82 -17.36 11.94
N LEU A 22 1.51 -16.61 13.01
CA LEU A 22 2.45 -15.73 13.69
C LEU A 22 3.49 -16.53 14.51
N GLU A 23 3.05 -17.54 15.25
CA GLU A 23 3.90 -18.40 16.07
C GLU A 23 4.91 -19.20 15.24
N GLU A 24 4.46 -19.75 14.11
CA GLU A 24 5.30 -20.48 13.16
C GLU A 24 6.09 -19.57 12.22
N GLN A 25 5.95 -18.24 12.37
CA GLN A 25 6.63 -17.21 11.57
C GLN A 25 6.44 -17.41 10.06
N LEU A 26 5.26 -17.89 9.65
CA LEU A 26 4.96 -18.14 8.24
C LEU A 26 4.96 -16.81 7.47
N GLN A 27 5.72 -16.77 6.39
CA GLN A 27 5.87 -15.60 5.54
C GLN A 27 4.76 -15.55 4.47
N PRO A 28 4.53 -14.37 3.86
CA PRO A 28 3.68 -14.28 2.69
C PRO A 28 4.04 -15.34 1.64
N LYS A 29 3.03 -16.03 1.10
CA LYS A 29 3.12 -17.15 0.15
C LYS A 29 3.54 -18.50 0.75
N ASP A 30 3.85 -18.60 2.04
CA ASP A 30 4.11 -19.89 2.68
C ASP A 30 2.85 -20.75 2.75
N LYS A 31 3.02 -22.07 2.67
CA LYS A 31 1.93 -23.03 2.66
C LYS A 31 1.49 -23.37 4.09
N LEU A 32 0.19 -23.25 4.36
CA LEU A 32 -0.39 -23.73 5.62
C LEU A 32 -0.53 -25.26 5.62
N PRO A 33 -0.56 -25.90 6.81
CA PRO A 33 -1.01 -27.27 6.95
C PRO A 33 -2.40 -27.45 6.34
N ASN A 34 -2.67 -28.66 5.84
CA ASN A 34 -4.00 -28.96 5.29
C ASN A 34 -5.08 -28.97 6.39
N GLU A 35 -6.35 -28.88 5.99
CA GLU A 35 -7.48 -28.79 6.92
C GLU A 35 -7.55 -29.99 7.89
N SER A 36 -7.05 -31.16 7.52
CA SER A 36 -7.05 -32.33 8.41
C SER A 36 -6.04 -32.16 9.56
N VAL A 37 -4.86 -31.63 9.26
CA VAL A 37 -3.83 -31.34 10.28
C VAL A 37 -4.28 -30.19 11.18
N LEU A 38 -4.88 -29.14 10.62
CA LEU A 38 -5.41 -28.03 11.41
C LEU A 38 -6.58 -28.48 12.31
N SER A 39 -7.46 -29.36 11.80
CA SER A 39 -8.56 -29.96 12.56
C SER A 39 -8.07 -30.72 13.79
N GLU A 40 -7.00 -31.50 13.65
CA GLU A 40 -6.36 -32.22 14.76
C GLU A 40 -5.70 -31.26 15.75
N LYS A 41 -4.90 -30.30 15.26
CA LYS A 41 -4.21 -29.30 16.11
C LYS A 41 -5.17 -28.46 16.94
N MET A 42 -6.32 -28.10 16.39
CA MET A 42 -7.29 -27.19 17.01
C MET A 42 -8.46 -27.92 17.68
N GLY A 43 -8.50 -29.25 17.65
CA GLY A 43 -9.58 -30.03 18.27
C GLY A 43 -10.97 -29.72 17.69
N ALA A 44 -11.05 -29.28 16.43
CA ALA A 44 -12.27 -28.83 15.79
C ALA A 44 -12.63 -29.66 14.57
N GLY A 45 -13.92 -29.75 14.25
CA GLY A 45 -14.38 -30.46 13.06
C GLY A 45 -13.87 -29.83 11.76
N ARG A 46 -13.58 -30.66 10.75
CA ARG A 46 -13.09 -30.20 9.44
C ARG A 46 -14.00 -29.17 8.77
N SER A 47 -15.32 -29.29 8.95
CA SER A 47 -16.29 -28.30 8.46
C SER A 47 -16.05 -26.92 9.07
N SER A 48 -15.80 -26.83 10.37
CA SER A 48 -15.51 -25.58 11.07
C SER A 48 -14.19 -24.96 10.65
N ILE A 49 -13.14 -25.78 10.46
CA ILE A 49 -11.86 -25.32 9.91
C ILE A 49 -12.06 -24.74 8.52
N ARG A 50 -12.80 -25.42 7.64
CA ARG A 50 -13.07 -24.93 6.28
C ARG A 50 -13.81 -23.59 6.28
N GLU A 51 -14.78 -23.38 7.17
CA GLU A 51 -15.45 -22.09 7.29
C GLU A 51 -14.51 -21.01 7.85
N ALA A 52 -13.65 -21.34 8.84
CA ALA A 52 -12.62 -20.42 9.32
C ALA A 52 -11.63 -20.02 8.21
N MET A 53 -11.23 -20.96 7.35
CA MET A 53 -10.37 -20.69 6.20
C MET A 53 -11.05 -19.79 5.17
N LYS A 54 -12.36 -19.93 4.95
CA LYS A 54 -13.12 -19.01 4.08
C LYS A 54 -13.19 -17.60 4.65
N LEU A 55 -13.39 -17.45 5.96
CA LEU A 55 -13.37 -16.15 6.64
C LEU A 55 -11.98 -15.49 6.55
N LEU A 56 -10.91 -16.26 6.68
CA LEU A 56 -9.55 -15.75 6.49
C LEU A 56 -9.28 -15.37 5.03
N ALA A 57 -9.80 -16.15 4.09
CA ALA A 57 -9.68 -15.85 2.66
C ALA A 57 -10.43 -14.56 2.29
N SER A 58 -11.64 -14.33 2.82
CA SER A 58 -12.40 -13.10 2.55
C SER A 58 -11.73 -11.85 3.12
N ARG A 59 -10.92 -12.00 4.16
CA ARG A 59 -10.09 -10.94 4.76
C ARG A 59 -8.71 -10.82 4.11
N ASN A 60 -8.45 -11.55 3.03
CA ASN A 60 -7.14 -11.67 2.38
C ASN A 60 -6.00 -12.02 3.36
N ILE A 61 -6.24 -12.84 4.37
CA ILE A 61 -5.19 -13.37 5.25
C ILE A 61 -4.52 -14.59 4.60
N VAL A 62 -5.32 -15.41 3.92
CA VAL A 62 -4.88 -16.61 3.20
C VAL A 62 -5.43 -16.65 1.77
N THR A 63 -4.74 -17.37 0.90
CA THR A 63 -5.18 -17.66 -0.47
C THR A 63 -5.38 -19.17 -0.64
N ILE A 64 -6.61 -19.58 -0.97
CA ILE A 64 -6.96 -20.97 -1.22
C ILE A 64 -6.73 -21.28 -2.70
N ARG A 65 -5.87 -22.25 -3.01
CA ARG A 65 -5.61 -22.73 -4.38
C ARG A 65 -6.15 -24.15 -4.54
N GLN A 66 -7.19 -24.31 -5.36
CA GLN A 66 -7.84 -25.59 -5.59
C GLN A 66 -6.83 -26.65 -6.05
N GLY A 67 -6.85 -27.83 -5.40
CA GLY A 67 -5.94 -28.94 -5.70
C GLY A 67 -4.49 -28.75 -5.23
N SER A 68 -4.11 -27.57 -4.75
CA SER A 68 -2.74 -27.26 -4.32
C SER A 68 -2.61 -27.10 -2.80
N GLY A 69 -3.56 -26.39 -2.17
CA GLY A 69 -3.58 -26.12 -0.75
C GLY A 69 -3.85 -24.65 -0.44
N THR A 70 -3.64 -24.27 0.82
CA THR A 70 -3.83 -22.89 1.27
C THR A 70 -2.50 -22.27 1.64
N TYR A 71 -2.34 -20.99 1.30
CA TYR A 71 -1.11 -20.24 1.48
C TYR A 71 -1.40 -18.95 2.23
N VAL A 72 -0.43 -18.41 2.97
CA VAL A 72 -0.50 -17.03 3.48
C VAL A 72 -0.60 -16.08 2.29
N ALA A 73 -1.52 -15.11 2.35
CA ALA A 73 -1.69 -14.15 1.27
C ALA A 73 -0.41 -13.33 1.03
N ALA A 74 -0.25 -12.76 -0.17
CA ALA A 74 0.91 -11.92 -0.48
C ALA A 74 0.96 -10.63 0.37
N SER A 75 -0.22 -10.10 0.72
CA SER A 75 -0.39 -8.92 1.58
C SER A 75 -1.47 -9.20 2.63
N PRO A 76 -1.15 -9.98 3.70
CA PRO A 76 -2.14 -10.44 4.66
C PRO A 76 -2.95 -9.31 5.29
N GLY A 77 -4.27 -9.35 5.12
CA GLY A 77 -5.20 -8.40 5.72
C GLY A 77 -5.50 -7.16 4.86
N VAL A 78 -4.91 -7.05 3.67
CA VAL A 78 -5.20 -5.98 2.71
C VAL A 78 -6.03 -6.57 1.58
N VAL A 79 -7.34 -6.32 1.58
CA VAL A 79 -8.24 -6.76 0.51
C VAL A 79 -8.10 -5.88 -0.73
N ASP A 80 -8.68 -6.31 -1.86
CA ASP A 80 -8.85 -5.46 -3.04
C ASP A 80 -9.76 -4.27 -2.70
N ASP A 81 -9.37 -3.07 -3.11
CA ASP A 81 -10.04 -1.81 -2.77
C ASP A 81 -10.39 -1.69 -1.27
N PRO A 82 -9.39 -1.69 -0.37
CA PRO A 82 -9.62 -1.77 1.08
C PRO A 82 -10.33 -0.53 1.66
N LEU A 83 -10.47 0.53 0.87
CA LEU A 83 -11.08 1.80 1.25
C LEU A 83 -12.39 2.08 0.50
N GLY A 84 -12.82 1.16 -0.38
CA GLY A 84 -14.11 1.24 -1.09
C GLY A 84 -14.21 2.38 -2.09
N PHE A 85 -13.08 2.88 -2.61
CA PHE A 85 -13.06 4.02 -3.54
C PHE A 85 -13.69 3.71 -4.90
N THR A 86 -13.81 2.42 -5.25
CA THR A 86 -14.50 1.98 -6.47
C THR A 86 -15.93 2.50 -6.52
N PHE A 87 -16.63 2.55 -5.38
CA PHE A 87 -18.04 2.93 -5.27
C PHE A 87 -18.29 4.44 -5.14
N ILE A 88 -17.25 5.28 -5.32
CA ILE A 88 -17.39 6.75 -5.29
C ILE A 88 -17.49 7.27 -6.73
N ASP A 89 -18.66 7.76 -7.12
CA ASP A 89 -18.94 8.20 -8.51
C ASP A 89 -18.20 9.49 -8.89
N ASP A 90 -18.13 10.47 -7.98
CA ASP A 90 -17.46 11.75 -8.24
C ASP A 90 -15.93 11.59 -8.14
N LYS A 91 -15.33 11.09 -9.23
CA LYS A 91 -13.88 10.86 -9.33
C LYS A 91 -13.07 12.15 -9.21
N LYS A 92 -13.63 13.30 -9.59
CA LYS A 92 -12.94 14.59 -9.47
C LYS A 92 -12.84 15.00 -8.01
N LYS A 93 -13.95 14.96 -7.26
CA LYS A 93 -13.94 15.22 -5.82
C LYS A 93 -13.07 14.21 -5.09
N LEU A 94 -13.17 12.93 -5.42
CA LEU A 94 -12.34 11.88 -4.84
C LEU A 94 -10.84 12.18 -5.01
N THR A 95 -10.42 12.61 -6.20
CA THR A 95 -9.00 12.96 -6.46
C THR A 95 -8.54 14.12 -5.58
N LEU A 96 -9.37 15.15 -5.39
CA LEU A 96 -9.05 16.28 -4.52
C LEU A 96 -8.96 15.86 -3.05
N ASP A 97 -9.93 15.09 -2.56
CA ASP A 97 -9.96 14.58 -1.19
C ASP A 97 -8.76 13.65 -0.92
N LEU A 98 -8.43 12.77 -1.87
CA LEU A 98 -7.24 11.91 -1.78
C LEU A 98 -5.95 12.72 -1.74
N LEU A 99 -5.87 13.80 -2.54
CA LEU A 99 -4.72 14.69 -2.51
C LEU A 99 -4.58 15.38 -1.14
N ASP A 100 -5.68 15.80 -0.51
CA ASP A 100 -5.65 16.33 0.86
C ASP A 100 -5.12 15.30 1.86
N VAL A 101 -5.47 14.01 1.71
CA VAL A 101 -4.90 12.94 2.54
C VAL A 101 -3.41 12.71 2.24
N ARG A 102 -2.99 12.78 0.97
CA ARG A 102 -1.56 12.72 0.60
C ARG A 102 -0.76 13.83 1.27
N PHE A 103 -1.29 15.05 1.37
CA PHE A 103 -0.65 16.15 2.11
C PHE A 103 -0.45 15.85 3.60
N LEU A 104 -1.36 15.10 4.23
CA LEU A 104 -1.23 14.70 5.63
C LEU A 104 -0.18 13.60 5.84
N LEU A 105 -0.01 12.73 4.85
CA LEU A 105 0.80 11.51 4.99
C LEU A 105 2.19 11.64 4.37
N GLU A 106 2.27 11.99 3.10
CA GLU A 106 3.49 11.80 2.31
C GLU A 106 4.67 12.66 2.75
N PRO A 107 4.51 13.95 3.12
CA PRO A 107 5.63 14.74 3.63
C PRO A 107 6.25 14.13 4.89
N ALA A 108 5.42 13.68 5.84
CA ALA A 108 5.90 13.02 7.06
C ALA A 108 6.52 11.65 6.75
N ILE A 109 5.99 10.93 5.76
CA ILE A 109 6.57 9.68 5.28
C ILE A 109 7.95 9.91 4.65
N ALA A 110 8.13 10.95 3.84
CA ALA A 110 9.41 11.31 3.25
C ALA A 110 10.43 11.72 4.32
N GLU A 111 10.00 12.46 5.34
CA GLU A 111 10.81 12.77 6.53
C GLU A 111 11.30 11.50 7.24
N MET A 112 10.38 10.55 7.49
CA MET A 112 10.74 9.25 8.09
C MET A 112 11.63 8.40 7.17
N ALA A 113 11.43 8.48 5.86
CA ALA A 113 12.26 7.76 4.89
C ALA A 113 13.69 8.29 4.92
N ALA A 114 13.89 9.61 4.88
CA ALA A 114 15.22 10.21 5.03
C ALA A 114 15.89 9.83 6.35
N LEU A 115 15.11 9.66 7.44
CA LEU A 115 15.64 9.27 8.74
C LEU A 115 16.08 7.80 8.81
N HIS A 116 15.35 6.88 8.16
CA HIS A 116 15.49 5.43 8.37
C HIS A 116 15.91 4.62 7.14
N ALA A 117 15.96 5.23 5.95
CA ALA A 117 16.32 4.53 4.72
C ALA A 117 17.71 3.90 4.85
N GLU A 118 17.84 2.67 4.38
CA GLU A 118 19.13 2.02 4.22
C GLU A 118 19.65 2.24 2.80
N GLU A 119 20.94 1.99 2.59
CA GLU A 119 21.59 2.12 1.29
C GLU A 119 20.87 1.31 0.18
N THR A 120 20.27 0.16 0.50
CA THR A 120 19.45 -0.60 -0.45
C THR A 120 18.14 0.09 -0.82
N ASP A 121 17.55 0.82 0.11
CA ASP A 121 16.33 1.60 -0.11
C ASP A 121 16.62 2.81 -0.99
N ILE A 122 17.70 3.55 -0.67
CA ILE A 122 18.15 4.73 -1.44
C ILE A 122 18.42 4.34 -2.89
N ARG A 123 19.15 3.24 -3.13
CA ARG A 123 19.37 2.73 -4.49
C ARG A 123 18.07 2.43 -5.23
N LYS A 124 17.11 1.79 -4.54
CA LYS A 124 15.81 1.46 -5.13
C LYS A 124 15.02 2.72 -5.48
N ILE A 125 14.96 3.70 -4.58
CA ILE A 125 14.27 4.98 -4.81
C ILE A 125 14.92 5.71 -6.00
N SER A 126 16.25 5.78 -6.04
CA SER A 126 16.99 6.41 -7.15
C SER A 126 16.69 5.75 -8.48
N THR A 127 16.74 4.42 -8.56
CA THR A 127 16.42 3.69 -9.80
C THR A 127 14.99 3.94 -10.25
N LEU A 128 14.02 3.96 -9.34
CA LEU A 128 12.62 4.24 -9.68
C LEU A 128 12.44 5.69 -10.15
N CYS A 129 13.15 6.64 -9.53
CA CYS A 129 13.20 8.04 -10.00
C CYS A 129 13.73 8.12 -11.44
N ASP A 130 14.82 7.40 -11.76
CA ASP A 130 15.38 7.31 -13.11
C ASP A 130 14.38 6.73 -14.12
N GLU A 131 13.69 5.67 -13.74
CA GLU A 131 12.70 5.02 -14.60
C GLU A 131 11.49 5.92 -14.88
N VAL A 132 10.98 6.63 -13.87
CA VAL A 132 9.88 7.60 -14.02
C VAL A 132 10.31 8.74 -14.94
N GLU A 133 11.48 9.34 -14.71
CA GLU A 133 12.00 10.40 -15.56
C GLU A 133 12.16 9.95 -17.02
N ALA A 134 12.73 8.76 -17.23
CA ALA A 134 12.94 8.24 -18.58
C ALA A 134 11.61 8.00 -19.32
N LEU A 135 10.57 7.52 -18.64
CA LEU A 135 9.23 7.33 -19.21
C LEU A 135 8.58 8.68 -19.55
N LEU A 136 8.64 9.64 -18.63
CA LEU A 136 8.14 11.00 -18.83
C LEU A 136 8.79 11.66 -20.07
N LEU A 137 10.11 11.62 -20.18
CA LEU A 137 10.84 12.21 -21.31
C LEU A 137 10.53 11.54 -22.66
N ARG A 138 10.13 10.27 -22.66
CA ARG A 138 9.67 9.56 -23.87
C ARG A 138 8.18 9.76 -24.17
N GLY A 139 7.43 10.39 -23.26
CA GLY A 139 5.98 10.52 -23.37
C GLY A 139 5.25 9.19 -23.19
N GLU A 140 5.85 8.23 -22.50
CA GLU A 140 5.28 6.91 -22.19
C GLU A 140 4.51 6.95 -20.86
N ASP A 141 3.64 5.96 -20.64
CA ASP A 141 2.92 5.84 -19.36
C ASP A 141 3.90 5.52 -18.22
N HIS A 142 3.97 6.43 -17.25
CA HIS A 142 4.83 6.33 -16.06
C HIS A 142 4.04 5.94 -14.80
N THR A 143 2.71 5.79 -14.88
CA THR A 143 1.82 5.60 -13.72
C THR A 143 2.26 4.46 -12.80
N GLY A 144 2.62 3.30 -13.37
CA GLY A 144 3.06 2.15 -12.59
C GLY A 144 4.37 2.42 -11.83
N LYS A 145 5.32 3.12 -12.48
CA LYS A 145 6.61 3.47 -11.87
C LYS A 145 6.49 4.57 -10.83
N ASP A 146 5.55 5.48 -11.01
CA ASP A 146 5.21 6.50 -10.03
C ASP A 146 4.68 5.87 -8.72
N ILE A 147 3.76 4.91 -8.85
CA ILE A 147 3.26 4.12 -7.72
C ILE A 147 4.40 3.37 -7.02
N GLU A 148 5.29 2.72 -7.78
CA GLU A 148 6.44 2.01 -7.24
C GLU A 148 7.38 2.96 -6.48
N PHE A 149 7.63 4.16 -7.01
CA PHE A 149 8.46 5.21 -6.39
C PHE A 149 7.90 5.65 -5.04
N HIS A 150 6.63 6.08 -4.99
CA HIS A 150 5.97 6.49 -3.75
C HIS A 150 5.87 5.33 -2.74
N THR A 151 5.62 4.10 -3.22
CA THR A 151 5.64 2.89 -2.38
C THR A 151 7.03 2.66 -1.79
N ALA A 152 8.11 2.84 -2.55
CA ALA A 152 9.47 2.66 -2.07
C ALA A 152 9.83 3.66 -0.96
N ILE A 153 9.46 4.94 -1.13
CA ILE A 153 9.62 5.96 -0.08
C ILE A 153 8.85 5.55 1.19
N ALA A 154 7.60 5.13 1.03
CA ALA A 154 6.77 4.69 2.15
C ALA A 154 7.34 3.49 2.92
N MET A 155 7.87 2.49 2.22
CA MET A 155 8.55 1.35 2.84
C MET A 155 9.84 1.74 3.56
N SER A 156 10.53 2.76 3.05
CA SER A 156 11.79 3.27 3.61
C SER A 156 11.60 4.03 4.92
N SER A 157 10.36 4.41 5.25
CA SER A 157 10.02 4.98 6.57
C SER A 157 10.30 4.03 7.74
N LYS A 158 10.44 2.72 7.46
CA LYS A 158 10.55 1.61 8.44
C LYS A 158 9.44 1.59 9.50
N ASN A 159 8.34 2.29 9.25
CA ASN A 159 7.19 2.32 10.13
C ASN A 159 6.26 1.14 9.81
N LEU A 160 5.84 0.37 10.82
CA LEU A 160 5.01 -0.82 10.64
C LEU A 160 3.60 -0.51 10.07
N VAL A 161 3.09 0.71 10.26
CA VAL A 161 1.74 1.12 9.86
C VAL A 161 1.73 1.78 8.48
N VAL A 162 2.76 2.55 8.12
CA VAL A 162 2.83 3.26 6.84
C VAL A 162 2.54 2.36 5.62
N PRO A 163 3.12 1.14 5.50
CA PRO A 163 2.81 0.22 4.40
C PRO A 163 1.33 -0.13 4.26
N ARG A 164 0.56 -0.08 5.36
CA ARG A 164 -0.89 -0.35 5.36
C ARG A 164 -1.70 0.83 4.84
N LEU A 165 -1.12 2.03 4.83
CA LEU A 165 -1.74 3.25 4.31
C LEU A 165 -1.40 3.52 2.84
N ILE A 166 -0.39 2.83 2.28
CA ILE A 166 0.02 2.93 0.87
C ILE A 166 -1.16 2.80 -0.12
N PRO A 167 -2.18 1.94 0.08
CA PRO A 167 -3.32 1.88 -0.81
C PRO A 167 -4.01 3.24 -1.05
N VAL A 168 -4.02 4.14 -0.05
CA VAL A 168 -4.53 5.52 -0.21
C VAL A 168 -3.76 6.27 -1.29
N ILE A 169 -2.43 6.20 -1.22
CA ILE A 169 -1.50 6.88 -2.15
C ILE A 169 -1.63 6.25 -3.53
N ASN A 170 -1.59 4.92 -3.61
CA ASN A 170 -1.63 4.16 -4.86
C ASN A 170 -2.96 4.34 -5.61
N SER A 171 -4.09 4.51 -4.92
CA SER A 171 -5.36 4.83 -5.55
C SER A 171 -5.43 6.26 -6.06
N SER A 172 -4.70 7.19 -5.44
CA SER A 172 -4.71 8.61 -5.81
C SER A 172 -3.91 8.90 -7.08
N ILE A 173 -2.77 8.24 -7.28
CA ILE A 173 -1.83 8.53 -8.38
C ILE A 173 -2.48 8.33 -9.77
N PRO A 174 -3.11 7.19 -10.10
CA PRO A 174 -3.74 6.99 -11.40
C PRO A 174 -4.87 8.00 -11.68
N LEU A 175 -5.68 8.30 -10.67
CA LEU A 175 -6.78 9.27 -10.82
C LEU A 175 -6.24 10.67 -11.13
N PHE A 176 -5.15 11.08 -10.47
CA PHE A 176 -4.47 12.34 -10.73
C PHE A 176 -3.91 12.41 -12.15
N ILE A 177 -3.14 11.39 -12.58
CA ILE A 177 -2.52 11.36 -13.91
C ILE A 177 -3.60 11.37 -15.01
N GLN A 178 -4.66 10.58 -14.83
CA GLN A 178 -5.78 10.53 -15.75
C GLN A 178 -6.49 11.88 -15.87
N LEU A 179 -6.79 12.53 -14.74
CA LEU A 179 -7.48 13.83 -14.78
C LEU A 179 -6.60 14.93 -15.37
N THR A 180 -5.30 14.91 -15.10
CA THR A 180 -4.37 15.95 -15.57
C THR A 180 -3.82 15.70 -16.97
N ASN A 181 -4.12 14.56 -17.60
CA ASN A 181 -3.57 14.15 -18.90
C ASN A 181 -2.03 14.25 -18.94
N ASN A 182 -1.38 13.87 -17.83
CA ASN A 182 0.08 13.90 -17.69
C ASN A 182 0.73 15.27 -18.02
N ARG A 183 0.10 16.37 -17.59
CA ARG A 183 0.57 17.74 -17.89
C ARG A 183 1.81 18.17 -17.09
N LEU A 184 2.10 17.51 -15.97
CA LEU A 184 3.27 17.82 -15.14
C LEU A 184 4.44 16.93 -15.55
N LEU A 185 5.30 17.46 -16.41
CA LEU A 185 6.53 16.80 -16.82
C LEU A 185 7.71 17.29 -15.97
N HIS A 186 8.06 18.56 -16.14
CA HIS A 186 9.25 19.15 -15.53
C HIS A 186 9.15 19.22 -14.01
N GLU A 187 7.98 19.61 -13.49
CA GLU A 187 7.72 19.71 -12.06
C GLU A 187 7.83 18.34 -11.37
N THR A 188 7.31 17.28 -12.02
CA THR A 188 7.40 15.90 -11.52
C THR A 188 8.85 15.43 -11.47
N ILE A 189 9.60 15.62 -12.57
CA ILE A 189 11.03 15.24 -12.63
C ILE A 189 11.83 15.98 -11.56
N GLU A 190 11.69 17.31 -11.50
CA GLU A 190 12.43 18.16 -10.55
C GLU A 190 12.13 17.76 -9.11
N THR A 191 10.86 17.61 -8.75
CA THR A 191 10.49 17.30 -7.37
C THR A 191 10.82 15.86 -6.96
N HIS A 192 10.69 14.87 -7.85
CA HIS A 192 11.13 13.50 -7.54
C HIS A 192 12.63 13.41 -7.30
N ARG A 193 13.43 14.16 -8.08
CA ARG A 193 14.87 14.24 -7.88
C ARG A 193 15.21 14.87 -6.55
N GLU A 194 14.57 16.00 -6.23
CA GLU A 194 14.79 16.68 -4.96
C GLU A 194 14.42 15.80 -3.75
N ILE A 195 13.32 15.05 -3.82
CA ILE A 195 12.94 14.08 -2.78
C ILE A 195 13.99 12.97 -2.66
N THR A 196 14.41 12.40 -3.78
CA THR A 196 15.40 11.31 -3.83
C THR A 196 16.73 11.75 -3.23
N ASP A 197 17.22 12.91 -3.64
CA ASP A 197 18.49 13.47 -3.19
C ASP A 197 18.46 13.81 -1.70
N ALA A 198 17.32 14.35 -1.21
CA ALA A 198 17.15 14.64 0.20
C ALA A 198 17.13 13.37 1.06
N ILE A 199 16.45 12.31 0.61
CA ILE A 199 16.46 11.00 1.29
C ILE A 199 17.87 10.41 1.26
N ALA A 200 18.56 10.44 0.13
CA ALA A 200 19.93 9.93 -0.01
C ALA A 200 20.94 10.68 0.88
N ALA A 201 20.73 11.98 1.09
CA ALA A 201 21.54 12.80 1.99
C ALA A 201 21.13 12.67 3.48
N HIS A 202 20.10 11.87 3.80
CA HIS A 202 19.50 11.79 5.13
C HIS A 202 19.03 13.16 5.69
N ASP A 203 18.63 14.07 4.80
CA ASP A 203 18.11 15.39 5.17
C ASP A 203 16.59 15.32 5.32
N THR A 204 16.14 15.15 6.56
CA THR A 204 14.74 14.90 6.88
C THR A 204 13.83 16.09 6.58
N LEU A 205 14.30 17.31 6.85
CA LEU A 205 13.52 18.53 6.58
C LEU A 205 13.42 18.77 5.08
N ARG A 206 14.53 18.64 4.36
CA ARG A 206 14.54 18.79 2.90
C ARG A 206 13.64 17.77 2.21
N ALA A 207 13.64 16.51 2.66
CA ALA A 207 12.79 15.47 2.09
C ALA A 207 11.29 15.77 2.30
N LYS A 208 10.94 16.24 3.49
CA LYS A 208 9.58 16.68 3.83
C LYS A 208 9.12 17.83 2.94
N ASP A 209 9.93 18.87 2.84
CA ASP A 209 9.60 20.09 2.10
C ASP A 209 9.51 19.82 0.58
N ALA A 210 10.40 18.98 0.06
CA ALA A 210 10.40 18.54 -1.33
C ALA A 210 9.11 17.76 -1.68
N MET A 211 8.70 16.81 -0.82
CA MET A 211 7.45 16.08 -1.01
C MET A 211 6.23 16.99 -0.87
N TYR A 212 6.26 17.96 0.04
CA TYR A 212 5.20 18.96 0.13
C TYR A 212 5.08 19.78 -1.17
N LEU A 213 6.21 20.24 -1.72
CA LEU A 213 6.26 21.00 -2.96
C LEU A 213 5.76 20.19 -4.17
N HIS A 214 6.13 18.91 -4.27
CA HIS A 214 5.58 17.98 -5.25
C HIS A 214 4.04 17.99 -5.25
N LEU A 215 3.43 17.84 -4.07
CA LEU A 215 1.98 17.83 -3.93
C LEU A 215 1.35 19.20 -4.22
N VAL A 216 2.06 20.31 -3.97
CA VAL A 216 1.60 21.66 -4.35
C VAL A 216 1.47 21.80 -5.86
N TYR A 217 2.43 21.30 -6.64
CA TYR A 217 2.32 21.30 -8.10
C TYR A 217 1.13 20.45 -8.58
N ASN A 218 0.95 19.25 -8.02
CA ASN A 218 -0.20 18.39 -8.32
C ASN A 218 -1.53 19.12 -8.05
N ARG A 219 -1.64 19.80 -6.89
CA ARG A 219 -2.85 20.54 -6.52
C ARG A 219 -3.15 21.67 -7.49
N ARG A 220 -2.13 22.47 -7.84
CA ARG A 220 -2.28 23.59 -8.79
C ARG A 220 -2.76 23.09 -10.15
N CYS A 221 -2.15 22.03 -10.67
CA CYS A 221 -2.53 21.43 -11.94
C CYS A 221 -4.01 21.00 -11.98
N LEU A 222 -4.52 20.41 -10.90
CA LEU A 222 -5.95 20.03 -10.80
C LEU A 222 -6.88 21.25 -10.72
N LEU A 223 -6.49 22.30 -10.01
CA LEU A 223 -7.31 23.49 -9.83
C LEU A 223 -7.35 24.38 -11.09
N ASP A 224 -6.26 24.44 -11.85
CA ASP A 224 -6.17 25.23 -13.08
C ASP A 224 -7.05 24.68 -14.21
N GLN A 225 -7.62 23.47 -14.07
CA GLN A 225 -8.70 22.96 -14.93
C GLN A 225 -10.06 23.65 -14.72
N LYS A 226 -10.17 24.57 -13.74
CA LYS A 226 -11.39 25.33 -13.49
C LYS A 226 -11.48 26.62 -14.33
N ALA A 227 -10.49 26.94 -15.16
CA ALA A 227 -10.48 28.09 -16.05
C ALA A 227 -10.86 27.72 -17.49
#